data_AF-A0A7J8A6Z5-F1
#
_entry.id   AF-A0A7J8A6Z5-F1
#
_cell.length_a   1.000
_cell.length_b   1.000
_cell.length_c   1.000
_cell.angle_alpha   90.00
_cell.angle_beta   90.00
_cell.angle_gamma   90.00
#
_symmetry.space_group_name_H-M   'P 1'
#
loop_
_entity.id
_entity.type
_entity.pdbx_description
1 polymer ?
#
loop_
_entity_poly.entity_id
_entity_poly.type
_entity_poly.pdbx_seq_one_letter_code
_entity_poly.pdbx_strand_id
1 'polypeptide(L)'
;MAVEELQSIIKRCQILEEQDFKEEDFGLFQLAGQRCIDEGHIDQLLEVIQNEKNKVIIKNMGWNLVGPVVRCLLWNNKEDDKVKYFLLLDLLVKLCNPKELLLGLLELIEEPSGKQISQIILLLLQPLQTVIQKLHSNKSYSVGLALSTIWSQLSLLPVPCSKEQIQADDYGLCQCCKVLIEFIKPFVKEITDDQENSLETQRLKDELLKFCFKSLKCPLLTAQFLEQSEEAENDPLRSFASEIIGFLSAIGYPFPKMILNHGKKKRTWDYLEFEEEEDKQFTDSLASLAYLVFVQGISIDQLPMVLSPSYLLQFNMGHIEVFLQRTEESVFSKGLDLLENSLLRMEDNSLLHQYLEIKSFLTVPQGLVKVMTLCPDETLRKKGLAMLQLYINKLDSQGKYKLFREHITTNGLQDHS
;
A
#
# COMPACT_ATOMS: atom_id res chain seq x y z
N MET A 1 -12.13 -18.47 -40.18
CA MET A 1 -10.75 -18.51 -40.72
C MET A 1 -9.73 -18.53 -39.59
N ALA A 2 -9.93 -17.74 -38.51
CA ALA A 2 -9.00 -17.72 -37.37
C ALA A 2 -8.79 -19.09 -36.69
N VAL A 3 -9.85 -19.91 -36.55
CA VAL A 3 -9.74 -21.24 -35.94
C VAL A 3 -8.86 -22.18 -36.75
N GLU A 4 -8.92 -22.13 -38.09
CA GLU A 4 -8.09 -22.96 -38.97
C GLU A 4 -6.61 -22.55 -38.91
N GLU A 5 -6.36 -21.23 -38.81
CA GLU A 5 -5.02 -20.68 -38.61
C GLU A 5 -4.42 -21.15 -37.28
N LEU A 6 -5.18 -21.06 -36.19
CA LEU A 6 -4.75 -21.55 -34.87
C LEU A 6 -4.47 -23.06 -34.89
N GLN A 7 -5.35 -23.86 -35.51
CA GLN A 7 -5.14 -25.31 -35.63
C GLN A 7 -3.92 -25.67 -36.48
N SER A 8 -3.64 -24.90 -37.52
CA SER A 8 -2.44 -25.06 -38.36
C SER A 8 -1.17 -24.82 -37.54
N ILE A 9 -1.14 -23.73 -36.76
CA ILE A 9 -0.02 -23.40 -35.87
C ILE A 9 0.16 -24.48 -34.80
N ILE A 10 -0.91 -24.91 -34.14
CA ILE A 10 -0.87 -26.00 -33.14
C ILE A 10 -0.30 -27.29 -33.76
N LYS A 11 -0.76 -27.70 -34.94
CA LYS A 11 -0.24 -28.91 -35.61
C LYS A 11 1.24 -28.81 -35.95
N ARG A 12 1.70 -27.62 -36.36
CA ARG A 12 3.13 -27.36 -36.60
C ARG A 12 3.93 -27.49 -35.30
N CYS A 13 3.47 -26.84 -34.22
CA CYS A 13 4.15 -26.85 -32.93
C CYS A 13 4.10 -28.23 -32.23
N GLN A 14 3.10 -29.07 -32.51
CA GLN A 14 3.01 -30.44 -31.98
C GLN A 14 4.15 -31.35 -32.44
N ILE A 15 4.78 -31.03 -33.57
CA ILE A 15 5.87 -31.83 -34.14
C ILE A 15 7.23 -31.42 -33.53
N LEU A 16 7.31 -30.22 -32.97
CA LEU A 16 8.54 -29.65 -32.41
C LEU A 16 8.72 -30.09 -30.95
N GLU A 17 9.98 -30.20 -30.53
CA GLU A 17 10.30 -30.33 -29.10
C GLU A 17 10.24 -28.96 -28.40
N GLU A 18 10.08 -28.96 -27.07
CA GLU A 18 9.96 -27.74 -26.26
C GLU A 18 11.14 -26.77 -26.43
N GLN A 19 12.33 -27.29 -26.74
CA GLN A 19 13.55 -26.50 -26.93
C GLN A 19 13.64 -25.83 -28.31
N ASP A 20 12.82 -26.28 -29.27
CA ASP A 20 12.86 -25.81 -30.66
C ASP A 20 11.84 -24.69 -30.94
N PHE A 21 11.04 -24.30 -29.94
CA PHE A 21 10.09 -23.20 -30.08
C PHE A 21 10.81 -21.88 -30.29
N LYS A 22 10.50 -21.20 -31.40
CA LYS A 22 11.07 -19.88 -31.73
C LYS A 22 10.13 -18.78 -31.28
N GLU A 23 10.68 -17.59 -31.03
CA GLU A 23 9.92 -16.38 -30.68
C GLU A 23 8.78 -16.09 -31.66
N GLU A 24 9.01 -16.32 -32.97
CA GLU A 24 7.98 -16.22 -34.00
C GLU A 24 6.76 -17.12 -33.75
N ASP A 25 6.96 -18.32 -33.23
CA ASP A 25 5.87 -19.26 -32.94
C ASP A 25 4.99 -18.75 -31.79
N PHE A 26 5.57 -18.08 -30.78
CA PHE A 26 4.82 -17.43 -29.70
C PHE A 26 3.95 -16.29 -30.23
N GLY A 27 4.52 -15.42 -31.09
CA GLY A 27 3.79 -14.30 -31.68
C GLY A 27 2.67 -14.75 -32.63
N LEU A 28 2.92 -15.76 -33.46
CA LEU A 28 1.89 -16.34 -34.34
C LEU A 28 0.75 -16.97 -33.54
N PHE A 29 1.08 -17.71 -32.48
CA PHE A 29 0.08 -18.30 -31.58
C PHE A 29 -0.77 -17.22 -30.89
N GLN A 30 -0.14 -16.16 -30.38
CA GLN A 30 -0.84 -15.02 -29.78
C GLN A 30 -1.81 -14.37 -30.76
N LEU A 31 -1.36 -14.05 -31.98
CA LEU A 31 -2.18 -13.38 -32.99
C LEU A 31 -3.37 -14.25 -33.43
N ALA A 32 -3.14 -15.53 -33.70
CA ALA A 32 -4.21 -16.45 -34.09
C ALA A 32 -5.22 -16.68 -32.96
N GLY A 33 -4.74 -16.83 -31.73
CA GLY A 33 -5.61 -16.95 -30.55
C GLY A 33 -6.40 -15.68 -30.26
N GLN A 34 -5.79 -14.50 -30.40
CA GLN A 34 -6.47 -13.22 -30.28
C GLN A 34 -7.57 -13.08 -31.34
N ARG A 35 -7.30 -13.43 -32.61
CA ARG A 35 -8.35 -13.42 -33.65
C ARG A 35 -9.50 -14.37 -33.32
N CYS A 36 -9.22 -15.55 -32.75
CA CYS A 36 -10.27 -16.46 -32.31
C CYS A 36 -11.13 -15.85 -31.20
N ILE A 37 -10.51 -15.10 -30.28
CA ILE A 37 -11.19 -14.39 -29.20
C ILE A 37 -12.06 -13.25 -29.74
N ASP A 38 -11.51 -12.45 -30.65
CA ASP A 38 -12.17 -11.30 -31.26
C ASP A 38 -13.35 -11.72 -32.16
N GLU A 39 -13.23 -12.85 -32.88
CA GLU A 39 -14.29 -13.45 -33.70
C GLU A 39 -15.35 -14.22 -32.88
N GLY A 40 -15.18 -14.36 -31.56
CA GLY A 40 -16.12 -15.04 -30.66
C GLY A 40 -16.05 -16.56 -30.67
N HIS A 41 -14.96 -17.14 -31.18
CA HIS A 41 -14.72 -18.59 -31.28
C HIS A 41 -14.14 -19.19 -29.98
N ILE A 42 -14.78 -18.90 -28.84
CA ILE A 42 -14.28 -19.28 -27.50
C ILE A 42 -14.41 -20.78 -27.24
N ASP A 43 -15.50 -21.40 -27.71
CA ASP A 43 -15.73 -22.84 -27.50
C ASP A 43 -14.65 -23.67 -28.21
N GLN A 44 -14.26 -23.29 -29.44
CA GLN A 44 -13.18 -23.94 -30.17
C GLN A 44 -11.81 -23.73 -29.49
N LEU A 45 -11.58 -22.53 -28.93
CA LEU A 45 -10.35 -22.24 -28.19
C LEU A 45 -10.25 -23.08 -26.90
N LEU A 46 -11.36 -23.24 -26.19
CA LEU A 46 -11.45 -24.10 -25.01
C LEU A 46 -11.16 -25.57 -25.36
N GLU A 47 -11.73 -26.10 -26.45
CA GLU A 47 -11.44 -27.45 -26.93
C GLU A 47 -9.94 -27.65 -27.24
N VAL A 48 -9.30 -26.65 -27.88
CA VAL A 48 -7.86 -26.68 -28.16
C VAL A 48 -7.05 -26.70 -26.88
N ILE A 49 -7.41 -25.90 -25.87
CA ILE A 49 -6.67 -25.79 -24.61
C ILE A 49 -6.83 -27.04 -23.74
N GLN A 50 -8.03 -27.64 -23.73
CA GLN A 50 -8.32 -28.84 -22.93
C GLN A 50 -7.74 -30.13 -23.56
N ASN A 51 -7.32 -30.09 -24.82
CA ASN A 51 -6.77 -31.25 -25.49
C ASN A 51 -5.39 -31.61 -24.92
N GLU A 52 -5.28 -32.80 -24.33
CA GLU A 52 -4.02 -33.32 -23.74
C GLU A 52 -2.85 -33.34 -24.74
N LYS A 53 -3.11 -33.47 -26.04
CA LYS A 53 -2.06 -33.40 -27.08
C LYS A 53 -1.37 -32.04 -27.15
N ASN A 54 -2.05 -30.98 -26.71
CA ASN A 54 -1.55 -29.60 -26.79
C ASN A 54 -0.88 -29.16 -25.49
N LYS A 55 -0.83 -30.01 -24.46
CA LYS A 55 -0.40 -29.63 -23.12
C LYS A 55 0.97 -28.94 -23.06
N VAL A 56 1.95 -29.40 -23.82
CA VAL A 56 3.30 -28.79 -23.88
C VAL A 56 3.24 -27.39 -24.50
N ILE A 57 2.43 -27.22 -25.55
CA ILE A 57 2.25 -25.92 -26.21
C ILE A 57 1.53 -24.95 -25.26
N ILE A 58 0.42 -25.38 -24.64
CA ILE A 58 -0.34 -24.53 -23.71
C ILE A 58 0.49 -24.17 -22.48
N LYS A 59 1.30 -25.11 -21.97
CA LYS A 59 2.22 -24.85 -20.87
C LYS A 59 3.18 -23.70 -21.18
N ASN A 60 3.73 -23.64 -22.39
CA ASN A 60 4.77 -22.66 -22.73
C ASN A 60 4.28 -21.40 -23.44
N MET A 61 3.27 -21.52 -24.31
CA MET A 61 2.75 -20.42 -25.13
C MET A 61 1.39 -19.90 -24.66
N GLY A 62 0.67 -20.66 -23.82
CA GLY A 62 -0.71 -20.33 -23.43
C GLY A 62 -0.84 -18.99 -22.70
N TRP A 63 0.20 -18.57 -21.98
CA TRP A 63 0.19 -17.30 -21.24
C TRP A 63 0.01 -16.07 -22.16
N ASN A 64 0.41 -16.17 -23.45
CA ASN A 64 0.20 -15.10 -24.43
C ASN A 64 -1.27 -14.77 -24.69
N LEU A 65 -2.19 -15.69 -24.37
CA LEU A 65 -3.63 -15.47 -24.53
C LEU A 65 -4.26 -14.72 -23.35
N VAL A 66 -3.56 -14.57 -22.23
CA VAL A 66 -4.11 -13.95 -21.02
C VAL A 66 -4.49 -12.50 -21.27
N GLY A 67 -3.62 -11.71 -21.90
CA GLY A 67 -3.91 -10.30 -22.22
C GLY A 67 -5.18 -10.12 -23.08
N PRO A 68 -5.30 -10.81 -24.24
CA PRO A 68 -6.54 -10.84 -25.02
C PRO A 68 -7.79 -11.24 -24.20
N VAL A 69 -7.70 -12.29 -23.37
CA VAL A 69 -8.83 -12.75 -22.54
C VAL A 69 -9.26 -11.71 -21.52
N VAL A 70 -8.30 -11.08 -20.85
CA VAL A 70 -8.54 -10.04 -19.84
C VAL A 70 -9.18 -8.81 -20.47
N ARG A 71 -8.70 -8.36 -21.64
CA ARG A 71 -9.32 -7.25 -22.37
C ARG A 71 -10.79 -7.54 -22.73
N CYS A 72 -11.10 -8.75 -23.16
CA CYS A 72 -12.48 -9.16 -23.42
C CYS A 72 -13.34 -9.21 -22.15
N LEU A 73 -12.80 -9.66 -21.01
CA LEU A 73 -13.52 -9.65 -19.72
C LEU A 73 -13.93 -8.24 -19.28
N LEU A 74 -13.08 -7.24 -19.57
CA LEU A 74 -13.32 -5.84 -19.22
C LEU A 74 -14.30 -5.16 -20.17
N TRP A 75 -14.26 -5.45 -21.48
CA TRP A 75 -15.06 -4.76 -22.49
C TRP A 75 -16.36 -5.47 -22.89
N ASN A 76 -16.50 -6.77 -22.66
CA ASN A 76 -17.72 -7.49 -23.03
C ASN A 76 -18.84 -7.22 -22.03
N ASN A 77 -19.99 -6.75 -22.53
CA ASN A 77 -21.17 -6.46 -21.70
C ASN A 77 -22.16 -7.63 -21.57
N LYS A 78 -21.94 -8.74 -22.28
CA LYS A 78 -22.82 -9.91 -22.23
C LYS A 78 -22.38 -10.86 -21.12
N GLU A 79 -23.24 -11.08 -20.13
CA GLU A 79 -22.94 -11.94 -18.97
C GLU A 79 -22.64 -13.40 -19.35
N ASP A 80 -23.40 -13.97 -20.30
CA ASP A 80 -23.20 -15.36 -20.74
C ASP A 80 -21.81 -15.61 -21.35
N ASP A 81 -21.26 -14.62 -22.05
CA ASP A 81 -19.93 -14.72 -22.66
C ASP A 81 -18.84 -14.56 -21.59
N LYS A 82 -19.05 -13.72 -20.55
CA LYS A 82 -18.08 -13.53 -19.45
C LYS A 82 -17.75 -14.84 -18.74
N VAL A 83 -18.74 -15.70 -18.49
CA VAL A 83 -18.54 -16.99 -17.84
C VAL A 83 -17.53 -17.85 -18.60
N LYS A 84 -17.61 -17.86 -19.95
CA LYS A 84 -16.67 -18.60 -20.79
C LYS A 84 -15.26 -18.03 -20.73
N TYR A 85 -15.11 -16.71 -20.71
CA TYR A 85 -13.81 -16.06 -20.57
C TYR A 85 -13.19 -16.28 -19.19
N PHE A 86 -13.98 -16.30 -18.11
CA PHE A 86 -13.50 -16.68 -16.78
C PHE A 86 -13.00 -18.12 -16.75
N LEU A 87 -13.75 -19.07 -17.32
CA LEU A 87 -13.33 -20.46 -17.44
C LEU A 87 -12.01 -20.59 -18.22
N LEU A 88 -11.88 -19.82 -19.30
CA LEU A 88 -10.67 -19.78 -20.11
C LEU A 88 -9.47 -19.24 -19.30
N LEU A 89 -9.64 -18.14 -18.56
CA LEU A 89 -8.62 -17.59 -17.68
C LEU A 89 -8.19 -18.61 -16.61
N ASP A 90 -9.14 -19.27 -15.95
CA ASP A 90 -8.88 -20.29 -14.95
C ASP A 90 -8.07 -21.48 -15.52
N LEU A 91 -8.40 -21.91 -16.74
CA LEU A 91 -7.66 -22.96 -17.44
C LEU A 91 -6.23 -22.53 -17.77
N LEU A 92 -6.03 -21.31 -18.26
CA LEU A 92 -4.70 -20.77 -18.52
C LEU A 92 -3.87 -20.70 -17.23
N VAL A 93 -4.47 -20.18 -16.16
CA VAL A 93 -3.84 -20.15 -14.82
C VAL A 93 -3.49 -21.55 -14.34
N LYS A 94 -4.31 -22.55 -14.67
CA LYS A 94 -4.08 -23.95 -14.31
C LYS A 94 -2.93 -24.60 -15.08
N LEU A 95 -2.85 -24.36 -16.38
CA LEU A 95 -2.04 -25.16 -17.31
C LEU A 95 -0.72 -24.50 -17.71
N CYS A 96 -0.63 -23.17 -17.70
CA CYS A 96 0.55 -22.44 -18.14
C CYS A 96 1.71 -22.52 -17.13
N ASN A 97 2.92 -22.29 -17.64
CA ASN A 97 4.12 -22.16 -16.83
C ASN A 97 3.99 -20.95 -15.88
N PRO A 98 4.11 -21.13 -14.56
CA PRO A 98 3.84 -20.07 -13.61
C PRO A 98 4.84 -18.90 -13.69
N LYS A 99 6.06 -19.10 -14.22
CA LYS A 99 7.05 -18.02 -14.33
C LYS A 99 6.65 -16.98 -15.36
N GLU A 100 6.37 -17.41 -16.60
CA GLU A 100 5.95 -16.51 -17.68
C GLU A 100 4.57 -15.95 -17.42
N LEU A 101 3.67 -16.77 -16.86
CA LEU A 101 2.33 -16.32 -16.51
C LEU A 101 2.35 -15.23 -15.43
N LEU A 102 3.24 -15.32 -14.44
CA LEU A 102 3.41 -14.26 -13.45
C LEU A 102 3.77 -12.94 -14.14
N LEU A 103 4.77 -12.95 -15.02
CA LEU A 103 5.21 -11.74 -15.73
C LEU A 103 4.11 -11.15 -16.60
N GLY A 104 3.41 -11.99 -17.38
CA GLY A 104 2.30 -11.52 -18.22
C GLY A 104 1.13 -10.95 -17.41
N LEU A 105 0.83 -11.48 -16.22
CA LEU A 105 -0.17 -10.90 -15.34
C LEU A 105 0.27 -9.55 -14.75
N LEU A 106 1.55 -9.41 -14.40
CA LEU A 106 2.08 -8.16 -13.86
C LEU A 106 2.12 -7.05 -14.91
N GLU A 107 2.46 -7.38 -16.15
CA GLU A 107 2.41 -6.43 -17.28
C GLU A 107 0.98 -5.87 -17.45
N LEU A 108 -0.03 -6.73 -17.38
CA LEU A 108 -1.44 -6.30 -17.46
C LEU A 108 -1.87 -5.42 -16.28
N ILE A 109 -1.30 -5.63 -15.09
CA ILE A 109 -1.56 -4.77 -13.93
C ILE A 109 -0.89 -3.41 -14.10
N GLU A 110 0.27 -3.34 -14.74
CA GLU A 110 1.05 -2.11 -14.93
C GLU A 110 0.53 -1.21 -16.06
N GLU A 111 -0.07 -1.77 -17.10
CA GLU A 111 -0.58 -1.05 -18.28
C GLU A 111 -1.68 0.01 -18.02
N PRO A 112 -2.72 -0.23 -17.19
CA PRO A 112 -3.88 0.66 -17.11
C PRO A 112 -3.62 1.99 -16.39
N SER A 113 -4.51 2.95 -16.63
CA SER A 113 -4.50 4.24 -15.93
C SER A 113 -5.90 4.67 -15.48
N GLY A 114 -5.95 5.53 -14.46
CA GLY A 114 -7.20 6.06 -13.92
C GLY A 114 -8.13 4.98 -13.36
N LYS A 115 -9.43 5.04 -13.70
CA LYS A 115 -10.44 4.14 -13.14
C LYS A 115 -10.29 2.66 -13.56
N GLN A 116 -9.56 2.37 -14.64
CA GLN A 116 -9.38 0.99 -15.10
C GLN A 116 -8.40 0.19 -14.22
N ILE A 117 -7.54 0.89 -13.46
CA ILE A 117 -6.59 0.26 -12.53
C ILE A 117 -7.33 -0.67 -11.57
N SER A 118 -8.40 -0.20 -10.92
CA SER A 118 -9.14 -1.00 -9.95
C SER A 118 -9.81 -2.21 -10.58
N GLN A 119 -10.38 -2.08 -11.77
CA GLN A 119 -11.03 -3.19 -12.47
C GLN A 119 -10.03 -4.33 -12.75
N ILE A 120 -8.84 -3.98 -13.21
CA ILE A 120 -7.78 -4.96 -13.51
C ILE A 120 -7.22 -5.58 -12.23
N ILE A 121 -6.92 -4.76 -11.21
CA ILE A 121 -6.44 -5.25 -9.91
C ILE A 121 -7.45 -6.26 -9.32
N LEU A 122 -8.74 -5.92 -9.30
CA LEU A 122 -9.79 -6.78 -8.76
C LEU A 122 -9.95 -8.08 -9.57
N LEU A 123 -9.75 -8.03 -10.89
CA LEU A 123 -9.85 -9.20 -11.75
C LEU A 123 -8.65 -10.15 -11.62
N LEU A 124 -7.43 -9.61 -11.52
CA LEU A 124 -6.19 -10.39 -11.62
C LEU A 124 -5.59 -10.80 -10.28
N LEU A 125 -6.05 -10.23 -9.16
CA LEU A 125 -5.52 -10.52 -7.81
C LEU A 125 -5.57 -12.01 -7.44
N GLN A 126 -6.70 -12.68 -7.68
CA GLN A 126 -6.86 -14.11 -7.36
C GLN A 126 -6.08 -15.02 -8.33
N PRO A 127 -6.11 -14.80 -9.66
CA PRO A 127 -5.21 -15.48 -10.60
C PRO A 127 -3.74 -15.37 -10.19
N LEU A 128 -3.29 -14.16 -9.88
CA LEU A 128 -1.92 -13.88 -9.47
C LEU A 128 -1.53 -14.64 -8.19
N GLN A 129 -2.41 -14.66 -7.19
CA GLN A 129 -2.19 -15.44 -5.97
C GLN A 129 -1.98 -16.91 -6.26
N THR A 130 -2.85 -17.47 -7.12
CA THR A 130 -2.82 -18.88 -7.51
C THR A 130 -1.53 -19.23 -8.26
N VAL A 131 -1.05 -18.33 -9.12
CA VAL A 131 0.21 -18.51 -9.85
C VAL A 131 1.40 -18.49 -8.90
N ILE A 132 1.45 -17.51 -7.98
CA ILE A 132 2.54 -17.39 -7.01
C ILE A 132 2.58 -18.60 -6.08
N GLN A 133 1.42 -19.11 -5.63
CA GLN A 133 1.35 -20.30 -4.79
C GLN A 133 1.83 -21.58 -5.48
N LYS A 134 1.82 -21.63 -6.82
CA LYS A 134 2.37 -22.76 -7.60
C LYS A 134 3.88 -22.70 -7.79
N LEU A 135 4.51 -21.56 -7.51
CA LEU A 135 5.95 -21.43 -7.66
C LEU A 135 6.66 -22.20 -6.52
N HIS A 136 7.54 -23.11 -6.92
CA HIS A 136 8.35 -23.92 -5.99
C HIS A 136 9.65 -23.22 -5.57
N SER A 137 10.10 -22.19 -6.31
CA SER A 137 11.33 -21.45 -6.04
C SER A 137 11.13 -19.96 -6.25
N ASN A 138 11.92 -19.14 -5.54
CA ASN A 138 11.90 -17.67 -5.59
C ASN A 138 10.52 -17.06 -5.29
N LYS A 139 9.73 -17.73 -4.45
CA LYS A 139 8.37 -17.30 -4.13
C LYS A 139 8.37 -15.96 -3.41
N SER A 140 9.32 -15.74 -2.49
CA SER A 140 9.52 -14.45 -1.80
C SER A 140 9.74 -13.30 -2.78
N TYR A 141 10.63 -13.49 -3.76
CA TYR A 141 10.90 -12.51 -4.82
C TYR A 141 9.66 -12.25 -5.67
N SER A 142 8.93 -13.29 -6.07
CA SER A 142 7.69 -13.15 -6.83
C SER A 142 6.58 -12.43 -6.07
N VAL A 143 6.47 -12.66 -4.76
CA VAL A 143 5.56 -11.92 -3.87
C VAL A 143 5.97 -10.45 -3.80
N GLY A 144 7.25 -10.16 -3.59
CA GLY A 144 7.78 -8.80 -3.53
C GLY A 144 7.53 -8.02 -4.83
N LEU A 145 7.81 -8.65 -5.97
CA LEU A 145 7.54 -8.08 -7.29
C LEU A 145 6.05 -7.78 -7.47
N ALA A 146 5.17 -8.75 -7.19
CA ALA A 146 3.73 -8.58 -7.29
C ALA A 146 3.20 -7.46 -6.39
N LEU A 147 3.62 -7.42 -5.12
CA LEU A 147 3.20 -6.39 -4.18
C LEU A 147 3.71 -5.01 -4.59
N SER A 148 4.93 -4.92 -5.12
CA SER A 148 5.49 -3.65 -5.59
C SER A 148 4.73 -3.11 -6.81
N THR A 149 4.41 -3.96 -7.79
CA THR A 149 3.64 -3.57 -8.99
C THR A 149 2.19 -3.23 -8.66
N ILE A 150 1.54 -4.01 -7.79
CA ILE A 150 0.17 -3.69 -7.36
C ILE A 150 0.16 -2.37 -6.59
N TRP A 151 1.11 -2.17 -5.67
CA TRP A 151 1.16 -0.95 -4.88
C TRP A 151 1.49 0.28 -5.73
N SER A 152 2.40 0.17 -6.71
CA SER A 152 2.73 1.31 -7.58
C SER A 152 1.49 1.80 -8.32
N GLN A 153 0.68 0.89 -8.84
CA GLN A 153 -0.59 1.20 -9.51
C GLN A 153 -1.66 1.71 -8.55
N LEU A 154 -1.82 1.07 -7.39
CA LEU A 154 -2.77 1.48 -6.37
C LEU A 154 -2.47 2.90 -5.87
N SER A 155 -1.19 3.27 -5.77
CA SER A 155 -0.74 4.59 -5.32
C SER A 155 -1.10 5.74 -6.27
N LEU A 156 -1.45 5.44 -7.52
CA LEU A 156 -1.90 6.42 -8.51
C LEU A 156 -3.39 6.78 -8.35
N LEU A 157 -4.16 5.95 -7.62
CA LEU A 157 -5.57 6.20 -7.38
C LEU A 157 -5.76 7.31 -6.33
N PRO A 158 -6.70 8.24 -6.55
CA PRO A 158 -6.98 9.28 -5.58
C PRO A 158 -7.58 8.67 -4.30
N VAL A 159 -7.10 9.14 -3.15
CA VAL A 159 -7.62 8.72 -1.85
C VAL A 159 -8.90 9.51 -1.54
N PRO A 160 -10.03 8.84 -1.24
CA PRO A 160 -11.28 9.52 -0.94
C PRO A 160 -11.18 10.25 0.41
N CYS A 161 -11.68 11.49 0.46
CA CYS A 161 -11.56 12.38 1.62
C CYS A 161 -12.91 12.64 2.33
N SER A 162 -14.04 12.39 1.67
CA SER A 162 -15.39 12.60 2.24
C SER A 162 -16.16 11.30 2.38
N LYS A 163 -17.20 11.28 3.24
CA LYS A 163 -18.11 10.14 3.40
C LYS A 163 -18.71 9.70 2.06
N GLU A 164 -19.14 10.66 1.24
CA GLU A 164 -19.74 10.41 -0.07
C GLU A 164 -18.73 9.79 -1.04
N GLN A 165 -17.47 10.25 -1.02
CA GLN A 165 -16.41 9.70 -1.86
C GLN A 165 -16.03 8.28 -1.45
N ILE A 166 -15.98 8.00 -0.14
CA ILE A 166 -15.71 6.65 0.38
C ILE A 166 -16.84 5.68 -0.01
N GLN A 167 -18.10 6.13 0.06
CA GLN A 167 -19.26 5.32 -0.32
C GLN A 167 -19.36 5.10 -1.84
N ALA A 168 -19.07 6.13 -2.63
CA ALA A 168 -19.08 6.03 -4.09
C ALA A 168 -17.93 5.16 -4.63
N ASP A 169 -16.76 5.24 -3.99
CA ASP A 169 -15.51 4.58 -4.40
C ASP A 169 -15.29 4.64 -5.91
N ASP A 170 -15.44 5.83 -6.49
CA ASP A 170 -15.48 6.07 -7.94
C ASP A 170 -14.27 5.53 -8.71
N TYR A 171 -13.14 5.41 -8.02
CA TYR A 171 -11.87 4.90 -8.54
C TYR A 171 -11.56 3.47 -8.07
N GLY A 172 -12.35 2.92 -7.14
CA GLY A 172 -12.24 1.54 -6.64
C GLY A 172 -11.10 1.30 -5.65
N LEU A 173 -10.54 2.37 -5.04
CA LEU A 173 -9.40 2.25 -4.12
C LEU A 173 -9.79 1.44 -2.88
N CYS A 174 -10.94 1.73 -2.28
CA CYS A 174 -11.38 1.06 -1.06
C CYS A 174 -11.60 -0.43 -1.29
N GLN A 175 -12.25 -0.78 -2.40
CA GLN A 175 -12.46 -2.17 -2.79
C GLN A 175 -11.13 -2.89 -3.10
N CYS A 176 -10.19 -2.24 -3.79
CA CYS A 176 -8.85 -2.78 -4.02
C CYS A 176 -8.10 -3.05 -2.71
N CYS A 177 -8.11 -2.11 -1.76
CA CYS A 177 -7.52 -2.29 -0.44
C CYS A 177 -8.07 -3.55 0.25
N LYS A 178 -9.40 -3.76 0.21
CA LYS A 178 -10.04 -4.93 0.80
C LYS A 178 -9.58 -6.25 0.17
N VAL A 179 -9.56 -6.35 -1.15
CA VAL A 179 -9.14 -7.58 -1.85
C VAL A 179 -7.63 -7.81 -1.69
N LEU A 180 -6.83 -6.74 -1.60
CA LEU A 180 -5.41 -6.83 -1.37
C LEU A 180 -5.07 -7.45 -0.01
N ILE A 181 -5.87 -7.19 1.04
CA ILE A 181 -5.74 -7.89 2.32
C ILE A 181 -5.96 -9.40 2.15
N GLU A 182 -7.01 -9.82 1.43
CA GLU A 182 -7.28 -11.24 1.16
C GLU A 182 -6.15 -11.91 0.35
N PHE A 183 -5.51 -11.15 -0.54
CA PHE A 183 -4.34 -11.63 -1.27
C PHE A 183 -3.12 -11.89 -0.39
N ILE A 184 -2.91 -11.04 0.62
CA ILE A 184 -1.72 -11.09 1.48
C ILE A 184 -1.85 -12.14 2.58
N LYS A 185 -3.06 -12.34 3.09
CA LYS A 185 -3.35 -13.24 4.22
C LYS A 185 -2.66 -14.62 4.11
N PRO A 186 -2.69 -15.34 2.98
CA PRO A 186 -2.02 -16.63 2.87
C PRO A 186 -0.49 -16.55 3.02
N PHE A 187 0.15 -15.48 2.54
CA PHE A 187 1.60 -15.30 2.63
C PHE A 187 2.04 -14.91 4.05
N VAL A 188 1.22 -14.14 4.76
CA VAL A 188 1.45 -13.86 6.20
C VAL A 188 1.27 -15.13 7.03
N LYS A 189 0.22 -15.92 6.73
CA LYS A 189 -0.02 -17.19 7.43
C LYS A 189 1.12 -18.19 7.24
N GLU A 190 1.69 -18.25 6.04
CA GLU A 190 2.87 -19.08 5.75
C GLU A 190 4.05 -18.74 6.67
N ILE A 191 4.25 -17.46 7.00
CA ILE A 191 5.29 -17.04 7.95
C ILE A 191 4.95 -17.44 9.40
N THR A 192 3.69 -17.35 9.80
CA THR A 192 3.29 -17.67 11.18
C THR A 192 3.32 -19.16 11.46
N ASP A 193 3.04 -19.98 10.45
CA ASP A 193 2.99 -21.44 10.57
C ASP A 193 4.39 -22.08 10.42
N ASP A 194 5.33 -21.39 9.79
CA ASP A 194 6.69 -21.88 9.57
C ASP A 194 7.54 -21.82 10.85
N GLN A 195 7.88 -23.00 11.37
CA GLN A 195 8.72 -23.15 12.57
C GLN A 195 10.21 -23.08 12.24
N GLU A 196 10.61 -23.29 10.98
CA GLU A 196 12.00 -23.23 10.54
C GLU A 196 12.27 -21.84 9.95
N ASN A 197 13.17 -21.06 10.56
CA ASN A 197 13.60 -19.77 10.00
C ASN A 197 14.46 -19.99 8.75
N SER A 198 13.83 -20.37 7.63
CA SER A 198 14.50 -20.51 6.35
C SER A 198 14.88 -19.14 5.78
N LEU A 199 15.90 -19.10 4.91
CA LEU A 199 16.29 -17.87 4.20
C LEU A 199 15.15 -17.34 3.33
N GLU A 200 14.33 -18.23 2.77
CA GLU A 200 13.18 -17.85 1.95
C GLU A 200 12.08 -17.18 2.79
N THR A 201 11.84 -17.70 4.00
CA THR A 201 10.91 -17.13 4.97
C THR A 201 11.37 -15.76 5.43
N GLN A 202 12.67 -15.54 5.63
CA GLN A 202 13.23 -14.22 5.94
C GLN A 202 13.01 -13.22 4.79
N ARG A 203 13.30 -13.62 3.55
CA ARG A 203 13.05 -12.77 2.38
C ARG A 203 11.57 -12.43 2.23
N LEU A 204 10.68 -13.38 2.47
CA LEU A 204 9.24 -13.14 2.43
C LEU A 204 8.80 -12.15 3.52
N LYS A 205 9.36 -12.27 4.75
CA LYS A 205 9.14 -11.29 5.83
C LYS A 205 9.56 -9.88 5.37
N ASP A 206 10.72 -9.74 4.75
CA ASP A 206 11.22 -8.44 4.28
C ASP A 206 10.32 -7.82 3.21
N GLU A 207 9.89 -8.60 2.22
CA GLU A 207 9.00 -8.11 1.17
C GLU A 207 7.61 -7.71 1.71
N LEU A 208 7.06 -8.47 2.65
CA LEU A 208 5.80 -8.11 3.31
C LEU A 208 5.94 -6.88 4.21
N LEU A 209 7.08 -6.72 4.89
CA LEU A 209 7.36 -5.50 5.67
C LEU A 209 7.42 -4.27 4.78
N LYS A 210 8.17 -4.35 3.66
CA LYS A 210 8.24 -3.26 2.68
C LYS A 210 6.84 -2.86 2.22
N PHE A 211 5.99 -3.85 1.92
CA PHE A 211 4.60 -3.61 1.55
C PHE A 211 3.80 -2.93 2.67
N CYS A 212 3.95 -3.36 3.93
CA CYS A 212 3.25 -2.75 5.07
C CYS A 212 3.64 -1.28 5.23
N PHE A 213 4.92 -0.94 5.12
CA PHE A 213 5.38 0.46 5.16
C PHE A 213 4.85 1.27 3.98
N LYS A 214 4.96 0.73 2.76
CA LYS A 214 4.37 1.33 1.57
C LYS A 214 2.87 1.63 1.75
N SER A 215 2.12 0.71 2.35
CA SER A 215 0.68 0.85 2.65
C SER A 215 0.37 1.90 3.73
N LEU A 216 1.20 1.97 4.78
CA LEU A 216 1.13 3.00 5.82
C LEU A 216 1.38 4.39 5.24
N LYS A 217 2.32 4.53 4.30
CA LYS A 217 2.58 5.79 3.60
C LYS A 217 1.45 6.11 2.60
N CYS A 218 1.03 5.17 1.77
CA CYS A 218 -0.04 5.36 0.81
C CYS A 218 -0.89 4.09 0.72
N PRO A 219 -2.21 4.16 0.93
CA PRO A 219 -3.05 5.37 0.99
C PRO A 219 -3.21 5.98 2.40
N LEU A 220 -2.70 5.33 3.45
CA LEU A 220 -3.12 5.64 4.82
C LEU A 220 -2.64 6.98 5.37
N LEU A 221 -1.56 7.58 4.84
CA LEU A 221 -1.09 8.90 5.28
C LEU A 221 -2.07 10.01 4.90
N THR A 222 -2.72 9.93 3.73
CA THR A 222 -3.63 10.95 3.22
C THR A 222 -5.11 10.64 3.48
N ALA A 223 -5.45 9.39 3.81
CA ALA A 223 -6.81 8.94 4.11
C ALA A 223 -7.47 9.71 5.25
N GLN A 224 -8.71 10.16 5.10
CA GLN A 224 -9.50 10.69 6.21
C GLN A 224 -10.32 9.58 6.86
N PHE A 225 -10.43 9.60 8.18
CA PHE A 225 -11.19 8.61 8.94
C PHE A 225 -12.41 9.28 9.57
N LEU A 226 -13.52 8.56 9.60
CA LEU A 226 -14.75 9.07 10.20
C LEU A 226 -14.60 9.16 11.72
N GLU A 227 -15.14 10.23 12.33
CA GLU A 227 -15.20 10.37 13.78
C GLU A 227 -15.87 9.13 14.41
N GLN A 228 -15.34 8.70 15.56
CA GLN A 228 -15.74 7.50 16.30
C GLN A 228 -17.25 7.51 16.62
N SER A 229 -18.04 6.97 15.69
CA SER A 229 -19.47 6.72 15.76
C SER A 229 -19.72 5.26 15.41
N GLU A 230 -20.93 4.74 15.62
CA GLU A 230 -21.29 3.35 15.26
C GLU A 230 -21.08 3.06 13.75
N GLU A 231 -21.04 4.09 12.89
CA GLU A 231 -20.71 3.98 11.46
C GLU A 231 -19.20 3.80 11.17
N ALA A 232 -18.33 4.10 12.14
CA ALA A 232 -16.86 4.02 12.00
C ALA A 232 -16.32 2.57 11.99
N GLU A 233 -17.17 1.57 12.25
CA GLU A 233 -16.83 0.16 12.04
C GLU A 233 -16.84 -0.24 10.55
N ASN A 234 -17.55 0.51 9.69
CA ASN A 234 -17.66 0.21 8.26
C ASN A 234 -16.67 0.97 7.37
N ASP A 235 -15.71 1.71 7.95
CA ASP A 235 -14.70 2.45 7.18
C ASP A 235 -13.69 1.46 6.55
N PRO A 236 -13.64 1.35 5.20
CA PRO A 236 -12.74 0.41 4.53
C PRO A 236 -11.26 0.70 4.76
N LEU A 237 -10.88 1.97 4.87
CA LEU A 237 -9.49 2.39 5.08
C LEU A 237 -9.07 2.14 6.53
N ARG A 238 -10.01 2.23 7.48
CA ARG A 238 -9.77 1.83 8.87
C ARG A 238 -9.58 0.33 9.01
N SER A 239 -10.42 -0.46 8.33
CA SER A 239 -10.25 -1.92 8.26
C SER A 239 -8.91 -2.29 7.61
N PHE A 240 -8.54 -1.61 6.53
CA PHE A 240 -7.24 -1.79 5.88
C PHE A 240 -6.08 -1.48 6.84
N ALA A 241 -6.11 -0.35 7.55
CA ALA A 241 -5.11 0.01 8.55
C ALA A 241 -4.98 -1.04 9.66
N SER A 242 -6.11 -1.53 10.18
CA SER A 242 -6.14 -2.57 11.22
C SER A 242 -5.45 -3.86 10.77
N GLU A 243 -5.74 -4.30 9.54
CA GLU A 243 -5.13 -5.51 8.97
C GLU A 243 -3.63 -5.31 8.72
N ILE A 244 -3.20 -4.16 8.20
CA ILE A 244 -1.76 -3.85 8.01
C ILE A 244 -1.01 -3.86 9.34
N ILE A 245 -1.56 -3.26 10.41
CA ILE A 245 -0.97 -3.28 11.75
C ILE A 245 -0.97 -4.71 12.32
N GLY A 246 -2.01 -5.50 12.03
CA GLY A 246 -2.08 -6.92 12.34
C GLY A 246 -0.95 -7.71 11.67
N PHE A 247 -0.70 -7.48 10.38
CA PHE A 247 0.39 -8.11 9.64
C PHE A 247 1.76 -7.76 10.20
N LEU A 248 2.03 -6.49 10.54
CA LEU A 248 3.29 -6.10 11.21
C LEU A 248 3.53 -6.91 12.48
N SER A 249 2.48 -7.09 13.27
CA SER A 249 2.53 -7.88 14.51
C SER A 249 2.77 -9.37 14.24
N ALA A 250 2.10 -9.93 13.24
CA ALA A 250 2.23 -11.33 12.83
C ALA A 250 3.61 -11.68 12.25
N ILE A 251 4.23 -10.76 11.49
CA ILE A 251 5.56 -10.94 10.89
C ILE A 251 6.67 -10.95 11.96
N GLY A 252 6.37 -10.46 13.18
CA GLY A 252 7.30 -10.43 14.31
C GLY A 252 7.91 -9.05 14.56
N TYR A 253 7.34 -7.99 13.98
CA TYR A 253 7.74 -6.60 14.21
C TYR A 253 6.57 -5.81 14.82
N PRO A 254 6.26 -6.01 16.12
CA PRO A 254 5.18 -5.30 16.77
C PRO A 254 5.39 -3.79 16.71
N PHE A 255 4.35 -3.08 16.30
CA PHE A 255 4.36 -1.63 16.19
C PHE A 255 4.80 -0.91 17.49
N PRO A 256 4.57 -1.40 18.73
CA PRO A 256 5.05 -0.71 19.92
C PRO A 256 6.58 -0.60 19.96
N LYS A 257 7.31 -1.64 19.49
CA LYS A 257 8.77 -1.58 19.39
C LYS A 257 9.23 -0.61 18.31
N MET A 258 8.50 -0.54 17.20
CA MET A 258 8.82 0.33 16.06
C MET A 258 8.62 1.80 16.39
N ILE A 259 7.48 2.11 17.00
CA ILE A 259 7.16 3.41 17.57
C ILE A 259 8.26 3.72 18.61
N LEU A 260 8.34 3.04 19.75
CA LEU A 260 9.20 3.44 20.87
C LEU A 260 10.72 3.52 20.58
N ASN A 261 11.23 2.85 19.55
CA ASN A 261 12.64 2.87 19.17
C ASN A 261 12.98 3.86 18.04
N HIS A 262 12.00 4.52 17.41
CA HIS A 262 12.28 5.52 16.38
C HIS A 262 13.12 6.68 16.95
N GLY A 263 14.27 6.94 16.33
CA GLY A 263 15.23 7.98 16.76
C GLY A 263 16.30 7.53 17.78
N LYS A 264 16.21 6.33 18.38
CA LYS A 264 17.24 5.79 19.29
C LYS A 264 18.18 4.84 18.58
N LYS A 265 19.26 5.38 17.99
CA LYS A 265 20.34 4.68 17.25
C LYS A 265 19.82 3.84 16.06
N LYS A 266 20.38 4.09 14.87
CA LYS A 266 20.17 3.32 13.61
C LYS A 266 20.26 1.78 13.73
N ARG A 267 20.82 1.26 14.83
CA ARG A 267 21.18 -0.16 15.04
C ARG A 267 20.05 -1.17 15.15
N THR A 268 18.79 -0.78 15.31
CA THR A 268 17.71 -1.78 15.44
C THR A 268 17.21 -2.32 14.10
N TRP A 269 17.63 -1.72 12.99
CA TRP A 269 17.14 -2.02 11.64
C TRP A 269 18.27 -2.22 10.63
N ASP A 270 19.47 -2.61 11.09
CA ASP A 270 20.69 -2.83 10.27
C ASP A 270 20.53 -3.91 9.16
N TYR A 271 19.33 -4.48 8.97
CA TYR A 271 19.01 -5.52 7.97
C TYR A 271 18.24 -5.00 6.74
N LEU A 272 17.63 -3.81 6.82
CA LEU A 272 17.01 -3.16 5.66
C LEU A 272 17.95 -2.01 5.27
N GLU A 273 18.87 -2.27 4.34
CA GLU A 273 19.65 -1.22 3.67
C GLU A 273 18.67 -0.39 2.84
N PHE A 274 18.06 0.60 3.50
CA PHE A 274 17.24 1.58 2.82
C PHE A 274 18.15 2.67 2.23
N GLU A 275 18.00 2.97 0.93
CA GLU A 275 18.64 4.13 0.32
C GLU A 275 18.10 5.44 0.97
N GLU A 276 18.82 6.57 0.85
CA GLU A 276 18.42 7.84 1.53
C GLU A 276 16.99 8.33 1.18
N GLU A 277 16.46 7.97 0.00
CA GLU A 277 15.07 8.24 -0.35
C GLU A 277 14.09 7.37 0.46
N GLU A 278 14.45 6.14 0.78
CA GLU A 278 13.66 5.18 1.55
C GLU A 278 13.58 5.55 3.05
N ASP A 279 14.60 6.21 3.59
CA ASP A 279 14.59 6.78 4.96
C ASP A 279 13.45 7.81 5.15
N LYS A 280 13.17 8.64 4.14
CA LYS A 280 12.03 9.57 4.16
C LYS A 280 10.69 8.84 4.08
N GLN A 281 10.61 7.81 3.24
CA GLN A 281 9.38 7.01 3.11
C GLN A 281 9.05 6.26 4.40
N PHE A 282 10.08 5.77 5.10
CA PHE A 282 9.95 5.12 6.39
C PHE A 282 9.44 6.09 7.47
N THR A 283 9.96 7.31 7.48
CA THR A 283 9.54 8.36 8.41
C THR A 283 8.06 8.72 8.23
N ASP A 284 7.59 8.85 6.98
CA ASP A 284 6.16 9.05 6.66
C ASP A 284 5.30 7.89 7.14
N SER A 285 5.75 6.66 6.90
CA SER A 285 5.04 5.44 7.28
C SER A 285 4.87 5.35 8.79
N LEU A 286 5.90 5.70 9.55
CA LEU A 286 5.85 5.71 11.01
C LEU A 286 5.00 6.86 11.56
N ALA A 287 5.01 8.04 10.91
CA ALA A 287 4.10 9.12 11.27
C ALA A 287 2.64 8.72 11.07
N SER A 288 2.34 8.09 9.93
CA SER A 288 1.02 7.50 9.64
C SER A 288 0.62 6.47 10.71
N LEU A 289 1.52 5.53 11.03
CA LEU A 289 1.31 4.53 12.08
C LEU A 289 1.03 5.17 13.46
N ALA A 290 1.79 6.21 13.84
CA ALA A 290 1.58 6.92 15.10
C ALA A 290 0.19 7.57 15.15
N TYR A 291 -0.26 8.19 14.05
CA TYR A 291 -1.62 8.74 13.96
C TYR A 291 -2.70 7.65 14.10
N LEU A 292 -2.58 6.55 13.35
CA LEU A 292 -3.53 5.44 13.38
C LEU A 292 -3.67 4.81 14.77
N VAL A 293 -2.56 4.72 15.50
CA VAL A 293 -2.54 4.11 16.83
C VAL A 293 -3.02 5.10 17.90
N PHE A 294 -2.47 6.32 17.95
CA PHE A 294 -2.72 7.23 19.06
C PHE A 294 -3.99 8.07 18.91
N VAL A 295 -4.38 8.41 17.67
CA VAL A 295 -5.59 9.20 17.38
C VAL A 295 -6.76 8.28 17.04
N GLN A 296 -6.57 7.34 16.09
CA GLN A 296 -7.65 6.45 15.66
C GLN A 296 -7.87 5.24 16.61
N GLY A 297 -6.96 5.02 17.56
CA GLY A 297 -7.09 3.99 18.59
C GLY A 297 -6.93 2.56 18.06
N ILE A 298 -6.39 2.38 16.86
CA ILE A 298 -6.26 1.05 16.24
C ILE A 298 -5.19 0.24 16.98
N SER A 299 -5.56 -0.94 17.45
CA SER A 299 -4.69 -1.86 18.20
C SER A 299 -4.02 -1.24 19.43
N ILE A 300 -4.62 -0.19 20.01
CA ILE A 300 -4.03 0.57 21.13
C ILE A 300 -3.82 -0.30 22.39
N ASP A 301 -4.57 -1.39 22.51
CA ASP A 301 -4.49 -2.40 23.55
C ASP A 301 -3.13 -3.13 23.61
N GLN A 302 -2.37 -3.12 22.51
CA GLN A 302 -1.02 -3.72 22.48
C GLN A 302 0.07 -2.81 23.06
N LEU A 303 -0.22 -1.53 23.34
CA LEU A 303 0.74 -0.63 23.98
C LEU A 303 0.81 -0.85 25.50
N PRO A 304 2.00 -0.72 26.11
CA PRO A 304 2.11 -0.71 27.56
C PRO A 304 1.31 0.46 28.18
N MET A 305 0.40 0.15 29.10
CA MET A 305 -0.42 1.13 29.84
C MET A 305 0.38 2.07 30.79
N VAL A 306 1.70 1.88 30.93
CA VAL A 306 2.56 2.57 31.91
C VAL A 306 3.21 3.85 31.34
N LEU A 307 2.84 4.27 30.13
CA LEU A 307 3.48 5.41 29.46
C LEU A 307 2.93 6.75 29.97
N SER A 308 3.82 7.59 30.50
CA SER A 308 3.49 8.96 30.91
C SER A 308 3.11 9.84 29.70
N PRO A 309 2.13 10.76 29.82
CA PRO A 309 1.78 11.70 28.76
C PRO A 309 2.98 12.49 28.21
N SER A 310 3.91 12.91 29.08
CA SER A 310 5.12 13.65 28.65
C SER A 310 6.04 12.80 27.79
N TYR A 311 6.10 11.49 28.06
CA TYR A 311 6.90 10.55 27.29
C TYR A 311 6.28 10.29 25.91
N LEU A 312 4.95 10.12 25.85
CA LEU A 312 4.21 9.99 24.60
C LEU A 312 4.32 11.26 23.74
N LEU A 313 4.24 12.44 24.35
CA LEU A 313 4.43 13.72 23.67
C LEU A 313 5.83 13.82 23.07
N GLN A 314 6.88 13.51 23.85
CA GLN A 314 8.26 13.52 23.36
C GLN A 314 8.45 12.65 22.13
N PHE A 315 7.81 11.50 22.15
CA PHE A 315 7.85 10.56 21.05
C PHE A 315 7.10 11.09 19.82
N ASN A 316 5.83 11.50 20.00
CA ASN A 316 4.98 11.95 18.90
C ASN A 316 5.46 13.26 18.26
N MET A 317 6.22 14.11 18.96
CA MET A 317 6.74 15.36 18.40
C MET A 317 7.55 15.17 17.11
N GLY A 318 8.31 14.08 16.99
CA GLY A 318 9.02 13.77 15.74
C GLY A 318 8.08 13.45 14.58
N HIS A 319 6.98 12.74 14.85
CA HIS A 319 5.97 12.43 13.83
C HIS A 319 5.11 13.64 13.47
N ILE A 320 4.77 14.48 14.46
CA ILE A 320 4.05 15.74 14.26
C ILE A 320 4.87 16.66 13.36
N GLU A 321 6.19 16.77 13.57
CA GLU A 321 7.08 17.52 12.69
C GLU A 321 6.97 17.06 11.23
N VAL A 322 6.93 15.75 10.99
CA VAL A 322 6.80 15.16 9.64
C VAL A 322 5.48 15.56 8.99
N PHE A 323 4.36 15.50 9.72
CA PHE A 323 3.06 15.96 9.22
C PHE A 323 3.06 17.46 8.89
N LEU A 324 3.70 18.30 9.72
CA LEU A 324 3.72 19.75 9.53
C LEU A 324 4.70 20.22 8.45
N GLN A 325 5.58 19.35 7.94
CA GLN A 325 6.46 19.64 6.80
C GLN A 325 5.81 19.39 5.43
N ARG A 326 4.64 18.75 5.42
CA ARG A 326 3.89 18.38 4.22
C ARG A 326 3.10 19.57 3.69
N THR A 327 2.43 19.42 2.55
CA THR A 327 1.62 20.50 1.94
C THR A 327 0.17 20.09 1.75
N GLU A 328 -0.12 18.79 1.81
CA GLU A 328 -1.43 18.21 1.66
C GLU A 328 -2.32 18.53 2.87
N GLU A 329 -3.52 19.06 2.61
CA GLU A 329 -4.49 19.47 3.64
C GLU A 329 -4.84 18.33 4.61
N SER A 330 -5.06 17.13 4.08
CA SER A 330 -5.40 15.96 4.89
C SER A 330 -4.30 15.56 5.84
N VAL A 331 -3.05 15.71 5.41
CA VAL A 331 -1.85 15.36 6.17
C VAL A 331 -1.59 16.38 7.27
N PHE A 332 -1.81 17.67 7.00
CA PHE A 332 -1.78 18.71 8.03
C PHE A 332 -2.81 18.50 9.13
N SER A 333 -4.05 18.20 8.75
CA SER A 333 -5.13 17.96 9.71
C SER A 333 -4.75 16.86 10.71
N LYS A 334 -4.19 15.75 10.21
CA LYS A 334 -3.69 14.64 11.05
C LYS A 334 -2.58 15.05 12.00
N GLY A 335 -1.64 15.87 11.54
CA GLY A 335 -0.57 16.41 12.38
C GLY A 335 -1.12 17.25 13.53
N LEU A 336 -2.11 18.09 13.25
CA LEU A 336 -2.79 18.91 14.25
C LEU A 336 -3.58 18.03 15.24
N ASP A 337 -4.32 17.02 14.77
CA ASP A 337 -5.04 16.07 15.63
C ASP A 337 -4.12 15.30 16.56
N LEU A 338 -2.98 14.82 16.04
CA LEU A 338 -1.99 14.09 16.82
C LEU A 338 -1.36 14.98 17.90
N LEU A 339 -1.07 16.24 17.56
CA LEU A 339 -0.58 17.24 18.51
C LEU A 339 -1.63 17.55 19.58
N GLU A 340 -2.87 17.80 19.17
CA GLU A 340 -3.99 18.09 20.06
C GLU A 340 -4.21 16.95 21.07
N ASN A 341 -4.37 15.73 20.59
CA ASN A 341 -4.56 14.54 21.42
C ASN A 341 -3.36 14.29 22.37
N SER A 342 -2.14 14.64 21.95
CA SER A 342 -0.95 14.53 22.81
C SER A 342 -0.92 15.61 23.90
N LEU A 343 -1.30 16.85 23.58
CA LEU A 343 -1.27 17.98 24.52
C LEU A 343 -2.45 17.99 25.49
N LEU A 344 -3.65 17.54 25.08
CA LEU A 344 -4.83 17.50 25.94
C LEU A 344 -4.65 16.58 27.16
N ARG A 345 -3.76 15.58 27.06
CA ARG A 345 -3.41 14.66 28.17
C ARG A 345 -2.41 15.27 29.17
N MET A 346 -1.87 16.45 28.88
CA MET A 346 -0.89 17.14 29.72
C MET A 346 -1.57 18.20 30.60
N GLU A 347 -1.07 18.36 31.81
CA GLU A 347 -1.46 19.47 32.68
C GLU A 347 -0.80 20.79 32.22
N ASP A 348 -1.41 21.92 32.53
CA ASP A 348 -0.84 23.23 32.19
C ASP A 348 0.46 23.49 32.98
N ASN A 349 1.44 24.11 32.34
CA ASN A 349 2.78 24.38 32.87
C ASN A 349 3.59 23.14 33.32
N SER A 350 3.20 21.92 32.90
CA SER A 350 3.88 20.68 33.26
C SER A 350 5.03 20.30 32.31
N LEU A 351 5.08 20.89 31.10
CA LEU A 351 6.12 20.62 30.12
C LEU A 351 7.38 21.45 30.42
N LEU A 352 8.42 20.76 30.91
CA LEU A 352 9.67 21.38 31.33
C LEU A 352 10.44 22.00 30.15
N HIS A 353 11.10 23.14 30.37
CA HIS A 353 11.93 23.81 29.37
C HIS A 353 13.05 22.95 28.77
N GLN A 354 13.49 21.89 29.45
CA GLN A 354 14.49 20.94 28.96
C GLN A 354 14.03 20.22 27.68
N TYR A 355 12.73 20.02 27.50
CA TYR A 355 12.20 19.43 26.27
C TYR A 355 12.47 20.29 25.03
N LEU A 356 12.63 21.61 25.20
CA LEU A 356 13.00 22.53 24.11
C LEU A 356 14.46 22.36 23.63
N GLU A 357 15.25 21.48 24.26
CA GLU A 357 16.57 21.07 23.72
C GLU A 357 16.43 20.05 22.59
N ILE A 358 15.27 19.40 22.50
CA ILE A 358 14.93 18.47 21.41
C ILE A 358 14.44 19.29 20.22
N LYS A 359 15.05 19.08 19.05
CA LYS A 359 14.77 19.85 17.82
C LYS A 359 13.26 19.94 17.50
N SER A 360 12.55 18.82 17.57
CA SER A 360 11.12 18.76 17.22
C SER A 360 10.25 19.68 18.08
N PHE A 361 10.61 19.92 19.35
CA PHE A 361 9.89 20.83 20.25
C PHE A 361 10.05 22.31 19.90
N LEU A 362 11.03 22.66 19.05
CA LEU A 362 11.19 24.00 18.49
C LEU A 362 10.65 24.10 17.05
N THR A 363 10.85 23.06 16.25
CA THR A 363 10.42 23.06 14.84
C THR A 363 8.92 22.84 14.68
N VAL A 364 8.24 22.10 15.57
CA VAL A 364 6.77 21.94 15.53
C VAL A 364 6.05 23.29 15.70
N PRO A 365 6.36 24.13 16.72
CA PRO A 365 5.80 25.49 16.80
C PRO A 365 6.07 26.36 15.57
N GLN A 366 7.27 26.26 14.98
CA GLN A 366 7.59 26.96 13.72
C GLN A 366 6.74 26.44 12.55
N GLY A 367 6.51 25.12 12.49
CA GLY A 367 5.59 24.48 11.55
C GLY A 367 4.16 24.98 11.71
N LEU A 368 3.68 25.13 12.95
CA LEU A 368 2.36 25.71 13.24
C LEU A 368 2.26 27.16 12.73
N VAL A 369 3.30 27.97 12.94
CA VAL A 369 3.34 29.34 12.38
C VAL A 369 3.23 29.33 10.86
N LYS A 370 3.92 28.41 10.17
CA LYS A 370 3.78 28.25 8.71
C LYS A 370 2.37 27.84 8.31
N VAL A 371 1.72 26.92 9.04
CA VAL A 371 0.32 26.55 8.77
C VAL A 371 -0.58 27.78 8.94
N MET A 372 -0.40 28.54 10.03
CA MET A 372 -1.19 29.74 10.31
C MET A 372 -1.06 30.84 9.25
N THR A 373 0.06 30.93 8.53
CA THR A 373 0.31 32.01 7.56
C THR A 373 0.18 31.56 6.11
N LEU A 374 0.55 30.32 5.77
CA LEU A 374 0.67 29.83 4.40
C LEU A 374 -0.43 28.83 3.99
N CYS A 375 -1.13 28.21 4.95
CA CYS A 375 -2.17 27.23 4.62
C CYS A 375 -3.38 27.93 3.95
N PRO A 376 -3.89 27.43 2.80
CA PRO A 376 -5.02 28.04 2.12
C PRO A 376 -6.35 27.91 2.89
N ASP A 377 -6.52 26.86 3.68
CA ASP A 377 -7.75 26.64 4.47
C ASP A 377 -7.76 27.47 5.77
N GLU A 378 -8.78 28.31 5.93
CA GLU A 378 -8.99 29.12 7.13
C GLU A 378 -9.25 28.28 8.38
N THR A 379 -9.92 27.13 8.24
CA THR A 379 -10.23 26.28 9.40
C THR A 379 -8.94 25.69 9.99
N LEU A 380 -8.04 25.21 9.14
CA LEU A 380 -6.72 24.74 9.54
C LEU A 380 -5.84 25.87 10.09
N ARG A 381 -5.89 27.09 9.53
CA ARG A 381 -5.18 28.25 10.10
C ARG A 381 -5.64 28.55 11.54
N LYS A 382 -6.96 28.56 11.77
CA LYS A 382 -7.54 28.77 13.12
C LYS A 382 -7.15 27.65 14.07
N LYS A 383 -7.19 26.39 13.61
CA LYS A 383 -6.76 25.22 14.40
C LYS A 383 -5.27 25.29 14.74
N GLY A 384 -4.42 25.67 13.79
CA GLY A 384 -2.99 25.88 14.01
C GLY A 384 -2.70 26.92 15.10
N LEU A 385 -3.42 28.05 15.10
CA LEU A 385 -3.32 29.07 16.14
C LEU A 385 -3.76 28.52 17.51
N ALA A 386 -4.88 27.81 17.56
CA ALA A 386 -5.36 27.18 18.80
C ALA A 386 -4.34 26.17 19.35
N MET A 387 -3.72 25.38 18.48
CA MET A 387 -2.68 24.42 18.87
C MET A 387 -1.40 25.08 19.37
N LEU A 388 -0.98 26.20 18.74
CA LEU A 388 0.16 26.97 19.23
C LEU A 388 -0.11 27.54 20.63
N GLN A 389 -1.31 28.09 20.85
CA GLN A 389 -1.72 28.58 22.16
C GLN A 389 -1.76 27.44 23.20
N LEU A 390 -2.31 26.28 22.83
CA LEU A 390 -2.35 25.11 23.70
C LEU A 390 -0.94 24.66 24.08
N TYR A 391 -0.02 24.59 23.11
CA TYR A 391 1.38 24.25 23.35
C TYR A 391 2.06 25.22 24.33
N ILE A 392 1.86 26.52 24.13
CA ILE A 392 2.38 27.56 25.04
C ILE A 392 1.84 27.35 26.45
N ASN A 393 0.54 27.05 26.61
CA ASN A 393 -0.07 26.82 27.93
C ASN A 393 0.54 25.62 28.68
N LYS A 394 0.99 24.59 27.95
CA LYS A 394 1.62 23.40 28.56
C LYS A 394 3.05 23.64 29.04
N LEU A 395 3.79 24.60 28.46
CA LEU A 395 5.18 24.90 28.85
C LEU A 395 5.28 25.54 30.24
N ASP A 396 6.36 25.23 30.97
CA ASP A 396 6.74 25.96 32.18
C ASP A 396 7.13 27.43 31.87
N SER A 397 7.25 28.27 32.90
CA SER A 397 7.52 29.70 32.71
C SER A 397 8.83 29.98 31.95
N GLN A 398 9.87 29.18 32.20
CA GLN A 398 11.17 29.31 31.54
C GLN A 398 11.09 28.88 30.07
N GLY A 399 10.33 27.83 29.78
CA GLY A 399 10.08 27.31 28.45
C GLY A 399 9.32 28.31 27.58
N LYS A 400 8.29 28.97 28.13
CA LYS A 400 7.59 30.07 27.45
C LYS A 400 8.55 31.17 27.04
N TYR A 401 9.41 31.64 27.96
CA TYR A 401 10.39 32.69 27.66
C TYR A 401 11.37 32.27 26.56
N LYS A 402 11.90 31.03 26.63
CA LYS A 402 12.82 30.49 25.61
C LYS A 402 12.14 30.41 24.25
N LEU A 403 10.91 29.89 24.18
CA LEU A 403 10.14 29.78 22.95
C LEU A 403 9.84 31.17 22.34
N PHE A 404 9.41 32.15 23.13
CA PHE A 404 9.14 33.50 22.63
C PHE A 404 10.41 34.18 22.10
N ARG A 405 11.55 34.04 22.79
CA ARG A 405 12.83 34.58 22.33
C ARG A 405 13.23 34.00 20.97
N GLU A 406 13.11 32.69 20.80
CA GLU A 406 13.43 32.01 19.53
C GLU A 406 12.51 32.46 18.39
N HIS A 407 11.19 32.56 18.63
CA HIS A 407 10.25 33.03 17.61
C HIS A 407 10.48 34.48 17.20
N ILE A 408 10.74 35.38 18.16
CA ILE A 408 11.05 36.80 17.85
C ILE A 408 12.33 36.89 17.02
N THR A 409 13.35 36.10 17.34
CA THR A 409 14.64 36.11 16.64
C THR A 409 14.52 35.51 15.23
N THR A 410 13.74 34.45 15.07
CA THR A 410 13.61 33.73 13.79
C THR A 410 12.67 34.46 12.81
N ASN A 411 11.55 35.02 13.30
CA ASN A 411 10.61 35.76 12.45
C ASN A 411 11.12 37.18 12.14
N GLY A 412 11.87 37.81 13.05
CA GLY A 412 12.45 39.14 12.83
C GLY A 412 13.61 39.17 11.80
N LEU A 413 14.18 38.02 11.44
CA LEU A 413 15.21 37.90 10.41
C LEU A 413 14.64 37.71 8.99
N GLN A 414 13.35 37.34 8.85
CA GLN A 414 12.71 37.18 7.53
C GLN A 414 12.16 38.50 6.95
N ASP A 415 12.00 39.55 7.76
CA ASP A 415 11.59 40.88 7.28
C ASP A 415 12.75 41.74 6.71
N HIS A 416 13.96 41.17 6.61
CA HIS A 416 15.16 41.84 6.11
C HIS A 416 15.95 41.08 5.04
N SER A 417 15.31 40.24 4.23
CA SER A 417 15.91 39.64 3.03
C SER A 417 15.08 39.85 1.77
#